data_AF-A0A0F9HHN1-F1
#
_entry.id   AF-A0A0F9HHN1-F1
#
_cell.length_a   1.000
_cell.length_b   1.000
_cell.length_c   1.000
_cell.angle_alpha   90.00
_cell.angle_beta   90.00
_cell.angle_gamma   90.00
#
_symmetry.space_group_name_H-M   'P 1'
#
loop_
_entity.id
_entity.type
_entity.pdbx_description
1 polymer ?
#
loop_
_entity_poly.entity_id
_entity_poly.type
_entity_poly.pdbx_seq_one_letter_code
_entity_poly.pdbx_strand_id
1 'polypeptide(L)'
;MTGPTAFGATYDFPTNAGQLTSLQLGDLQVQLAGYYTYTLQLLGEQESSLGALRSSYEISLGMQMQALQDGRGTGTGSRVNKDNLRALAITNDALLRRATEQLIAREATVTRLKAQSEVYREQLARLSREQTRREMESRIG
;
A
#
# COMPACT_ATOMS: atom_id res chain seq x y z
N MET A 1 -9.58 4.71 18.92
CA MET A 1 -8.60 4.43 17.85
C MET A 1 -7.22 4.44 18.49
N THR A 2 -6.68 3.27 18.79
CA THR A 2 -5.36 3.10 19.42
C THR A 2 -4.33 2.90 18.32
N GLY A 3 -3.41 3.87 18.16
CA GLY A 3 -2.26 3.75 17.25
C GLY A 3 -1.32 2.61 17.68
N PRO A 4 -0.40 2.18 16.80
CA PRO A 4 0.47 1.04 17.07
C PRO A 4 1.42 1.34 18.24
N THR A 5 1.29 0.54 19.30
CA THR A 5 2.16 0.53 20.48
C THR A 5 3.36 -0.37 20.22
N ALA A 6 4.40 0.17 19.58
CA ALA A 6 5.74 -0.41 19.65
C ALA A 6 6.61 0.53 20.50
N PHE A 7 7.28 -0.02 21.53
CA PHE A 7 8.21 0.64 22.48
C PHE A 7 7.66 1.30 23.77
N GLY A 8 6.46 0.93 24.25
CA GLY A 8 6.04 1.33 25.61
C GLY A 8 5.84 2.84 25.83
N ALA A 9 5.99 3.65 24.78
CA ALA A 9 5.60 5.04 24.73
C ALA A 9 4.27 5.15 23.98
N THR A 10 3.22 5.61 24.67
CA THR A 10 2.03 6.14 24.02
C THR A 10 2.44 7.39 23.23
N TYR A 11 2.49 7.26 21.91
CA TYR A 11 2.75 8.39 21.02
C TYR A 11 1.43 9.16 20.82
N ASP A 12 1.24 10.23 21.59
CA ASP A 12 0.25 11.24 21.26
C ASP A 12 0.74 11.98 20.01
N PHE A 13 -0.09 11.97 18.97
CA PHE A 13 0.14 12.71 17.72
C PHE A 13 0.57 14.15 18.06
N PRO A 14 1.65 14.69 17.47
CA PRO A 14 2.33 15.83 18.07
C PRO A 14 1.39 17.05 18.15
N THR A 15 0.99 17.31 19.38
CA THR A 15 0.63 18.61 19.95
C THR A 15 1.65 19.62 19.42
N ASN A 16 1.21 20.49 18.51
CA ASN A 16 1.90 21.66 17.97
C ASN A 16 3.46 21.62 18.00
N ALA A 17 4.11 21.25 16.88
CA ALA A 17 5.57 21.15 16.75
C ALA A 17 6.35 22.41 17.21
N GLY A 18 5.71 23.58 17.25
CA GLY A 18 6.28 24.81 17.82
C GLY A 18 6.61 24.72 19.32
N GLN A 19 6.06 23.74 20.05
CA GLN A 19 6.29 23.55 21.49
C GLN A 19 7.46 22.61 21.80
N LEU A 20 7.99 21.89 20.81
CA LEU A 20 9.13 20.99 21.02
C LEU A 20 10.43 21.79 21.14
N THR A 21 11.39 21.31 21.93
CA THR A 21 12.78 21.81 21.88
C THR A 21 13.46 21.38 20.58
N SER A 22 14.59 22.00 20.20
CA SER A 22 15.31 21.62 18.96
C SER A 22 15.84 20.19 19.00
N LEU A 23 16.27 19.70 20.17
CA LEU A 23 16.69 18.31 20.34
C LEU A 23 15.52 17.34 20.12
N GLN A 24 14.38 17.61 20.77
CA GLN A 24 13.16 16.79 20.61
C GLN A 24 12.63 16.80 19.17
N LEU A 25 12.76 17.94 18.47
CA LEU A 25 12.41 18.05 17.06
C LEU A 25 13.30 17.13 16.20
N GLY A 26 14.61 17.10 16.46
CA GLY A 26 15.56 16.23 15.78
C GLY A 26 15.31 14.75 16.04
N ASP A 27 15.09 14.36 17.30
CA ASP A 27 14.76 12.97 17.66
C ASP A 27 13.48 12.50 16.95
N LEU A 28 12.47 13.36 16.91
CA LEU A 28 11.22 13.07 16.20
C LEU A 28 11.44 12.92 14.69
N GLN A 29 12.27 13.75 14.06
CA GLN A 29 12.60 13.60 12.64
C GLN A 29 13.29 12.26 12.36
N VAL A 30 14.24 11.85 13.20
CA VAL A 30 14.93 10.55 13.05
C VAL A 30 13.95 9.38 13.16
N GLN A 31 13.03 9.43 14.13
CA GLN A 31 11.99 8.41 14.29
C GLN A 31 11.06 8.34 13.07
N LEU A 32 10.56 9.49 12.59
CA LEU A 32 9.70 9.55 11.41
C LEU A 32 10.42 9.09 10.14
N ALA A 33 11.72 9.38 10.00
CA ALA A 33 12.53 8.86 8.90
C ALA A 33 12.67 7.33 8.97
N GLY A 34 12.81 6.77 10.17
CA GLY A 34 12.78 5.33 10.40
C GLY A 34 11.44 4.70 9.98
N TYR A 35 10.32 5.26 10.43
CA TYR A 35 8.99 4.79 10.05
C TYR A 35 8.72 4.93 8.56
N TYR A 36 9.15 6.02 7.94
CA TYR A 36 9.05 6.24 6.50
C TYR A 36 9.81 5.16 5.73
N THR A 37 11.08 4.94 6.07
CA THR A 37 11.94 3.96 5.40
C THR A 37 11.41 2.54 5.57
N TYR A 38 10.95 2.18 6.78
CA TYR A 38 10.31 0.90 7.03
C TYR A 38 9.02 0.72 6.22
N THR A 39 8.21 1.78 6.10
CA THR A 39 6.99 1.75 5.28
C THR A 39 7.31 1.56 3.80
N LEU A 40 8.38 2.18 3.29
CA LEU A 40 8.85 1.97 1.92
C LEU A 40 9.33 0.54 1.69
N GLN A 41 10.03 -0.06 2.65
CA GLN A 41 10.43 -1.47 2.57
C GLN A 41 9.19 -2.38 2.47
N LEU A 42 8.23 -2.21 3.39
CA LEU A 42 6.98 -2.98 3.38
C LEU A 42 6.21 -2.77 2.07
N LEU A 43 6.18 -1.54 1.54
CA LEU A 43 5.55 -1.23 0.28
C LEU A 43 6.19 -2.01 -0.87
N GLY A 44 7.53 -2.01 -0.96
CA GLY A 44 8.26 -2.76 -1.98
C GLY A 44 8.00 -4.27 -1.92
N GLU A 45 7.97 -4.84 -0.71
CA GLU A 45 7.64 -6.26 -0.51
C GLU A 45 6.21 -6.59 -1.00
N GLN A 46 5.24 -5.73 -0.68
CA GLN A 46 3.85 -5.92 -1.09
C GLN A 46 3.66 -5.71 -2.60
N GLU A 47 4.29 -4.71 -3.20
CA GLU A 47 4.21 -4.45 -4.64
C GLU A 47 4.85 -5.58 -5.45
N SER A 48 6.01 -6.10 -5.01
CA SER A 48 6.65 -7.26 -5.65
C SER A 48 5.75 -8.51 -5.58
N SER A 49 5.22 -8.81 -4.39
CA SER A 49 4.32 -9.95 -4.18
C SER A 49 3.02 -9.81 -4.98
N LEU A 50 2.45 -8.61 -5.02
CA LEU A 50 1.25 -8.31 -5.80
C LEU A 50 1.51 -8.49 -7.30
N GLY A 51 2.66 -8.03 -7.80
CA GLY A 51 3.06 -8.21 -9.19
C GLY A 51 3.12 -9.69 -9.58
N ALA A 52 3.81 -10.50 -8.79
CA ALA A 52 3.92 -11.93 -9.02
C ALA A 52 2.55 -12.64 -9.00
N LEU A 53 1.71 -12.32 -8.01
CA LEU A 53 0.36 -12.88 -7.90
C LEU A 53 -0.51 -12.46 -9.09
N ARG A 54 -0.47 -11.19 -9.51
CA ARG A 54 -1.26 -10.68 -10.64
C ARG A 54 -0.89 -11.39 -11.93
N SER A 55 0.40 -11.54 -12.23
CA SER A 55 0.84 -12.24 -13.43
C SER A 55 0.39 -13.71 -13.45
N SER A 56 0.57 -14.42 -12.33
CA SER A 56 0.11 -15.82 -12.21
C SER A 56 -1.41 -15.95 -12.36
N TYR A 57 -2.15 -15.03 -11.74
CA TYR A 57 -3.61 -14.98 -11.83
C TYR A 57 -4.09 -14.72 -13.26
N GLU A 58 -3.50 -13.74 -13.97
CA GLU A 58 -3.91 -13.39 -15.34
C GLU A 58 -3.67 -14.55 -16.32
N ILE A 59 -2.54 -15.25 -16.20
CA ILE A 59 -2.26 -16.45 -17.00
C ILE A 59 -3.30 -17.54 -16.72
N SER A 60 -3.53 -17.85 -15.45
CA SER A 60 -4.45 -18.92 -15.03
C SER A 60 -5.90 -18.60 -15.44
N LEU A 61 -6.32 -17.34 -15.26
CA LEU A 61 -7.63 -16.86 -15.67
C LEU A 61 -7.79 -16.98 -17.20
N GLY A 62 -6.78 -16.56 -17.97
CA GLY A 62 -6.80 -16.66 -19.43
C GLY A 62 -6.94 -18.10 -19.91
N MET A 63 -6.18 -19.02 -19.34
CA MET A 63 -6.29 -20.45 -19.65
C MET A 63 -7.68 -21.01 -19.35
N GLN A 64 -8.24 -20.66 -18.19
CA GLN A 64 -9.56 -21.15 -17.78
C GLN A 64 -10.68 -20.56 -18.65
N MET A 65 -10.58 -19.27 -19.00
CA MET A 65 -11.51 -18.62 -19.92
C MET A 65 -11.47 -19.26 -21.32
N GLN A 66 -10.27 -19.58 -21.81
CA GLN A 66 -10.09 -20.26 -23.10
C GLN A 66 -10.69 -21.67 -23.07
N ALA A 67 -10.42 -22.46 -22.03
CA ALA A 67 -11.00 -23.80 -21.88
C ALA A 67 -12.54 -23.78 -21.81
N LEU A 68 -13.12 -22.80 -21.12
CA LEU A 68 -14.57 -22.60 -21.08
C LEU A 68 -15.15 -22.19 -22.43
N GLN A 69 -14.40 -21.46 -23.24
CA GLN A 69 -14.80 -21.06 -24.57
C GLN A 69 -14.74 -22.23 -25.56
N ASP A 70 -13.67 -23.02 -25.52
CA ASP A 70 -13.47 -24.18 -26.40
C ASP A 70 -14.44 -25.33 -26.07
N GLY A 71 -14.69 -25.57 -24.78
CA GLY A 71 -15.62 -26.62 -24.32
C GLY A 71 -17.09 -26.35 -24.63
N ARG A 72 -17.47 -25.14 -25.06
CA ARG A 72 -18.84 -24.79 -25.46
C ARG A 72 -19.18 -25.13 -26.90
N GLY A 73 -18.22 -25.67 -27.67
CA GLY A 73 -18.41 -26.10 -29.04
C GLY A 73 -18.50 -24.93 -30.02
N THR A 74 -17.84 -25.10 -31.17
CA THR A 74 -17.78 -24.15 -32.30
C THR A 74 -19.12 -23.96 -33.04
N GLY A 75 -20.25 -24.39 -32.47
CA GLY A 75 -21.52 -24.60 -33.17
C GLY A 75 -22.61 -23.54 -32.99
N THR A 76 -22.45 -22.57 -32.09
CA THR A 76 -23.45 -21.50 -31.91
C THR A 76 -22.76 -20.14 -31.96
N GLY A 77 -23.09 -19.33 -32.97
CA GLY A 77 -22.50 -18.02 -33.27
C GLY A 77 -22.72 -16.91 -32.24
N SER A 78 -22.90 -17.25 -30.96
CA SER A 78 -22.96 -16.27 -29.86
C SER A 78 -21.61 -16.21 -29.18
N ARG A 79 -20.83 -15.17 -29.53
CA ARG A 79 -19.57 -14.84 -28.86
C ARG A 79 -19.92 -14.49 -27.41
N VAL A 80 -19.63 -15.39 -26.48
CA VAL A 80 -19.93 -15.17 -25.05
C VAL A 80 -19.15 -13.94 -24.58
N ASN A 81 -19.84 -13.04 -23.88
CA ASN A 81 -19.21 -11.85 -23.30
C ASN A 81 -18.01 -12.25 -22.41
N LYS A 82 -16.87 -11.58 -22.61
CA LYS A 82 -15.63 -11.76 -21.85
C LYS A 82 -15.86 -11.66 -20.34
N ASP A 83 -16.74 -10.77 -19.89
CA ASP A 83 -17.06 -10.60 -18.47
C ASP A 83 -17.79 -11.83 -17.90
N ASN A 84 -18.68 -12.45 -18.68
CA ASN A 84 -19.34 -13.69 -18.29
C ASN A 84 -18.35 -14.84 -18.22
N LEU A 85 -17.44 -14.96 -19.20
CA LEU A 85 -16.38 -15.98 -19.19
C LEU A 85 -15.46 -15.81 -17.97
N ARG A 86 -15.10 -14.57 -17.63
CA ARG A 86 -14.30 -14.27 -16.44
C ARG A 86 -15.03 -14.65 -15.15
N ALA A 87 -16.30 -14.25 -15.01
CA ALA A 87 -17.12 -14.58 -13.85
C ALA A 87 -17.27 -16.11 -13.68
N LEU A 88 -17.49 -16.83 -14.78
CA LEU A 88 -17.57 -18.29 -14.78
C LEU A 88 -16.23 -18.95 -14.44
N ALA A 89 -15.12 -18.48 -15.02
CA ALA A 89 -13.79 -18.99 -14.73
C ALA A 89 -13.44 -18.87 -13.24
N ILE A 90 -13.71 -17.69 -12.66
CA ILE A 90 -13.52 -17.47 -11.22
C ILE A 90 -14.47 -18.36 -10.42
N THR A 91 -15.77 -18.38 -10.73
CA THR A 91 -16.76 -19.15 -9.97
C THR A 91 -16.45 -20.65 -9.94
N ASN A 92 -15.96 -21.20 -11.05
CA ASN A 92 -15.71 -22.63 -11.21
C ASN A 92 -14.35 -23.07 -10.68
N ASP A 93 -13.44 -22.15 -10.36
CA ASP A 93 -12.09 -22.47 -9.87
C ASP A 93 -11.86 -21.86 -8.47
N ALA A 94 -11.66 -22.74 -7.49
CA ALA A 94 -11.40 -22.33 -6.11
C ALA A 94 -10.07 -21.58 -5.92
N LEU A 95 -9.05 -21.91 -6.71
CA LEU A 95 -7.76 -21.22 -6.69
C LEU A 95 -7.88 -19.81 -7.26
N LEU A 96 -8.60 -19.64 -8.38
CA LEU A 96 -8.84 -18.30 -8.95
C LEU A 96 -9.66 -17.40 -8.01
N ARG A 97 -10.63 -17.95 -7.28
CA ARG A 97 -11.35 -17.19 -6.23
C ARG A 97 -10.42 -16.71 -5.13
N ARG A 98 -9.63 -17.62 -4.56
CA ARG A 98 -8.65 -17.26 -3.51
C ARG A 98 -7.63 -16.24 -4.01
N ALA A 99 -7.15 -16.41 -5.23
CA ALA A 99 -6.23 -15.46 -5.85
C ALA A 99 -6.89 -14.08 -6.04
N THR A 100 -8.17 -14.03 -6.41
CA THR A 100 -8.94 -12.77 -6.51
C THR A 100 -9.03 -12.07 -5.17
N GLU A 101 -9.37 -12.79 -4.11
CA GLU A 101 -9.44 -12.24 -2.74
C GLU A 101 -8.08 -11.71 -2.27
N GLN A 102 -7.01 -12.47 -2.52
CA GLN A 102 -5.64 -12.07 -2.19
C GLN A 102 -5.19 -10.84 -2.98
N LEU A 103 -5.54 -10.73 -4.26
CA LEU A 103 -5.25 -9.55 -5.07
C LEU A 103 -5.90 -8.31 -4.46
N ILE A 104 -7.20 -8.37 -4.14
CA ILE A 104 -7.94 -7.26 -3.53
C ILE A 104 -7.30 -6.85 -2.20
N ALA A 105 -7.00 -7.82 -1.33
CA ALA A 105 -6.39 -7.55 -0.02
C ALA A 105 -5.00 -6.90 -0.15
N ARG A 106 -4.19 -7.35 -1.11
CA ARG A 106 -2.86 -6.79 -1.35
C ARG A 106 -2.91 -5.42 -2.00
N GLU A 107 -3.82 -5.19 -2.96
CA GLU A 107 -4.04 -3.85 -3.56
C GLU A 107 -4.47 -2.83 -2.49
N ALA A 108 -5.37 -3.23 -1.58
CA ALA A 108 -5.76 -2.40 -0.44
C ALA A 108 -4.57 -2.10 0.49
N THR A 109 -3.73 -3.10 0.74
CA THR A 109 -2.53 -2.94 1.57
C THR A 109 -1.51 -1.99 0.94
N VAL A 110 -1.24 -2.13 -0.36
CA VAL A 110 -0.37 -1.23 -1.13
C VAL A 110 -0.90 0.20 -1.07
N THR A 111 -2.22 0.38 -1.27
CA THR A 111 -2.87 1.70 -1.20
C THR A 111 -2.69 2.34 0.18
N ARG A 112 -2.91 1.57 1.25
CA ARG A 112 -2.70 2.03 2.63
C ARG A 112 -1.25 2.43 2.90
N LEU A 113 -0.29 1.62 2.47
CA LEU A 113 1.15 1.89 2.67
C LEU A 113 1.62 3.12 1.90
N LYS A 114 1.12 3.34 0.68
CA LYS A 114 1.38 4.58 -0.09
C LYS A 114 0.88 5.81 0.67
N ALA A 115 -0.38 5.80 1.11
CA ALA A 115 -0.94 6.88 1.91
C ALA A 115 -0.12 7.14 3.19
N GLN A 116 0.29 6.06 3.87
CA GLN A 116 1.10 6.16 5.08
C GLN A 116 2.49 6.76 4.81
N SER A 117 3.16 6.36 3.72
CA SER A 117 4.46 6.94 3.33
C SER A 117 4.36 8.43 2.99
N GLU A 118 3.25 8.85 2.36
CA GLU A 118 2.99 10.24 2.02
C GLU A 118 2.79 11.10 3.27
N VAL A 119 2.06 10.57 4.27
CA VAL A 119 1.89 11.24 5.56
C VAL A 119 3.24 11.47 6.24
N TYR A 120 4.09 10.45 6.32
CA TYR A 120 5.42 10.60 6.94
C TYR A 120 6.31 11.57 6.17
N ARG A 121 6.26 11.54 4.83
CA ARG A 121 7.01 12.48 3.99
C ARG A 121 6.59 13.94 4.24
N GLU A 122 5.28 14.20 4.27
CA GLU A 122 4.75 15.53 4.54
C GLU A 122 5.09 16.01 5.97
N GLN A 123 5.05 15.11 6.96
CA GLN A 123 5.45 15.43 8.33
C GLN A 123 6.94 15.80 8.42
N LEU A 124 7.82 15.00 7.81
CA LEU A 124 9.26 15.29 7.74
C LEU A 124 9.51 16.65 7.08
N ALA A 125 8.81 16.96 5.98
CA ALA A 125 8.93 18.26 5.31
C ALA A 125 8.51 19.43 6.22
N ARG A 126 7.44 19.27 7.00
CA ARG A 126 7.00 20.30 7.97
C ARG A 126 8.00 20.50 9.09
N LEU A 127 8.51 19.42 9.68
CA LEU A 127 9.50 19.49 10.76
C LEU A 127 10.82 20.10 10.27
N SER A 128 11.24 19.77 9.05
CA SER A 128 12.43 20.36 8.44
C SER A 128 12.28 21.87 8.26
N ARG A 129 11.13 22.34 7.77
CA ARG A 129 10.83 23.79 7.66
C ARG A 129 10.87 24.50 9.01
N GLU A 130 10.30 23.89 10.04
CA GLU A 130 10.31 24.44 11.40
C GLU A 130 11.73 24.51 11.98
N GLN A 131 12.57 23.51 11.72
CA GLN A 131 13.98 23.54 12.11
C GLN A 131 14.72 24.68 11.40
N THR A 132 14.55 24.84 10.09
CA THR A 132 15.15 25.95 9.34
C THR A 132 14.69 27.30 9.87
N ARG A 133 13.41 27.47 10.22
CA ARG A 133 12.90 28.70 10.86
C ARG A 133 13.68 29.03 12.14
N ARG A 134 13.87 28.05 13.03
CA ARG A 134 14.60 28.22 14.29
C ARG A 134 16.08 28.53 14.07
N GLU A 135 16.71 27.88 13.11
CA GLU A 135 18.11 28.15 12.74
C GLU A 135 18.29 29.58 12.21
N MET A 136 17.31 30.10 11.44
CA MET A 136 17.32 31.50 11.00
C MET A 136 17.13 32.47 12.16
N GLU A 137 16.20 32.20 13.08
CA GLU A 137 15.97 33.04 14.27
C GLU A 137 17.20 33.11 15.16
N SER A 138 17.88 31.98 15.38
CA SER A 138 19.13 31.92 16.15
C SER A 138 20.32 32.63 15.50
N ARG A 139 20.26 32.97 14.21
CA ARG A 139 21.32 33.72 13.50
C ARG A 139 21.08 35.22 13.50
N ILE A 140 19.82 35.64 13.71
CA ILE A 140 19.40 37.04 13.66
C ILE A 140 19.35 37.65 15.07
N GLY A 141 19.06 36.84 16.11
CA GLY A 141 19.13 37.22 17.52
C GLY A 141 20.54 37.05 18.10
#